data_AF-A0A950Y390-F1
#
_entry.id   AF-A0A950Y390-F1
#
_cell.length_a   1.000
_cell.length_b   1.000
_cell.length_c   1.000
_cell.angle_alpha   90.00
_cell.angle_beta   90.00
_cell.angle_gamma   90.00
#
_symmetry.space_group_name_H-M   'P 1'
#
loop_
_entity.id
_entity.type
_entity.pdbx_description
1 polymer ?
#
loop_
_entity_poly.entity_id
_entity_poly.type
_entity_poly.pdbx_seq_one_letter_code
_entity_poly.pdbx_strand_id
1 'polypeptide(L)'
;MVSAHHIEELLEASPDADRALQYLTDFSSRYPKLWDEIAEDVDRSKWLITIFGFSHFLSEELLRHPEWISSVTALDRPLGLAEYHARLNEFVHQRGVAAPGAEDLALFRRRELLRIVLRDVLRAGTLPEITEELSELADAILSCALKNTIAEFESRYGRPEERDELGNACPASFAVLALGKLGGCELNYSSDIDLMFLYSDNGETTGPQRISNKEFFKKVANHLTNLLSTYTAAGLCYRVDLRLRPEGTLGDVCICLAAAKEYYSKRARDWELQMLIKARVAAGDEALGQALLDFVEPCIYSTTLDFSTIEAMSATRERMSEKLAKKRLKKEGLDVKLARGGIRDIEFLVQCLQRLHGGRETWLRHGGTFFALSRLHDKDRLAETEYSRLAEAYEFLRDLEHRLQFEDDRQTHTLPANPPDLERIARRMPGMPHRPASRVTASALLLNTLNQHLENVQGIYESIVHAQRPLFYTASPAASTIDGAPRMRDESERSGVSEQLLQRVGQSSAQLAERLSRRGIHRSERALADFLELALQGPASRAALD
;
A
#
# COMPACT_ATOMS: atom_id res chain seq x y z
N MET A 1 3.41 8.81 47.94
CA MET A 1 2.23 9.67 47.64
C MET A 1 2.36 10.37 46.30
N VAL A 2 3.50 10.98 45.94
CA VAL A 2 3.69 11.66 44.63
C VAL A 2 3.56 10.70 43.43
N SER A 3 4.11 9.48 43.51
CA SER A 3 4.03 8.47 42.43
C SER A 3 2.58 8.02 42.15
N ALA A 4 1.74 7.80 43.18
CA ALA A 4 0.36 7.38 42.98
C ALA A 4 -0.52 8.44 42.28
N HIS A 5 -0.33 9.73 42.60
CA HIS A 5 -1.15 10.81 42.05
C HIS A 5 -0.89 11.04 40.55
N HIS A 6 0.38 11.05 40.13
CA HIS A 6 0.74 11.18 38.72
C HIS A 6 0.21 10.01 37.88
N ILE A 7 0.24 8.79 38.41
CA ILE A 7 -0.32 7.61 37.72
C ILE A 7 -1.83 7.75 37.53
N GLU A 8 -2.56 8.23 38.54
CA GLU A 8 -3.99 8.51 38.41
C GLU A 8 -4.26 9.54 37.31
N GLU A 9 -3.52 10.67 37.29
CA GLU A 9 -3.65 11.70 36.26
C GLU A 9 -3.38 11.17 34.84
N LEU A 10 -2.35 10.33 34.68
CA LEU A 10 -2.04 9.69 33.40
C LEU A 10 -3.14 8.73 32.94
N LEU A 11 -3.72 7.96 33.86
CA LEU A 11 -4.84 7.07 33.55
C LEU A 11 -6.09 7.87 33.17
N GLU A 12 -6.36 9.00 33.84
CA GLU A 12 -7.47 9.88 33.50
C GLU A 12 -7.32 10.53 32.12
N ALA A 13 -6.08 10.82 31.71
CA ALA A 13 -5.75 11.37 30.40
C ALA A 13 -5.71 10.31 29.28
N SER A 14 -5.75 9.02 29.62
CA SER A 14 -5.74 7.93 28.64
C SER A 14 -7.03 7.90 27.81
N PRO A 15 -6.97 7.61 26.49
CA PRO A 15 -8.17 7.43 25.67
C PRO A 15 -9.00 6.19 26.07
N ASP A 16 -8.39 5.25 26.79
CA ASP A 16 -9.01 4.04 27.32
C ASP A 16 -8.44 3.74 28.72
N ALA A 17 -8.96 4.45 29.72
CA ALA A 17 -8.50 4.38 31.11
C ALA A 17 -8.68 2.98 31.73
N ASP A 18 -9.80 2.31 31.43
CA ASP A 18 -10.11 0.97 31.97
C ASP A 18 -9.11 -0.06 31.47
N ARG A 19 -8.83 -0.07 30.16
CA ARG A 19 -7.83 -0.96 29.58
C ARG A 19 -6.43 -0.64 30.10
N ALA A 20 -6.08 0.65 30.17
CA ALA A 20 -4.78 1.07 30.69
C ALA A 20 -4.57 0.59 32.13
N LEU A 21 -5.58 0.73 32.99
CA LEU A 21 -5.55 0.27 34.37
C LEU A 21 -5.45 -1.26 34.45
N GLN A 22 -6.17 -1.99 33.61
CA GLN A 22 -6.11 -3.46 33.58
C GLN A 22 -4.70 -3.95 33.26
N TYR A 23 -4.08 -3.43 32.19
CA TYR A 23 -2.71 -3.80 31.82
C TYR A 23 -1.68 -3.35 32.84
N LEU A 24 -1.85 -2.16 33.43
CA LEU A 24 -0.96 -1.67 34.47
C LEU A 24 -1.01 -2.55 35.72
N THR A 25 -2.21 -3.02 36.10
CA THR A 25 -2.40 -3.94 37.23
C THR A 25 -1.73 -5.28 36.95
N ASP A 26 -1.89 -5.82 35.75
CA ASP A 26 -1.24 -7.08 35.37
C ASP A 26 0.29 -6.94 35.32
N PHE A 27 0.79 -5.85 34.71
CA PHE A 27 2.21 -5.56 34.61
C PHE A 27 2.87 -5.41 35.99
N SER A 28 2.29 -4.59 36.87
CA SER A 28 2.80 -4.37 38.23
C SER A 28 2.76 -5.63 39.10
N SER A 29 1.75 -6.49 38.91
CA SER A 29 1.65 -7.79 39.59
C SER A 29 2.72 -8.79 39.12
N ARG A 30 2.96 -8.87 37.81
CA ARG A 30 3.96 -9.79 37.23
C ARG A 30 5.40 -9.33 37.43
N TYR A 31 5.64 -8.02 37.38
CA TYR A 31 6.98 -7.42 37.38
C TYR A 31 7.14 -6.33 38.45
N PRO A 32 6.92 -6.63 39.75
CA PRO A 32 6.86 -5.62 40.81
C PRO A 32 8.13 -4.76 40.90
N LYS A 33 9.32 -5.37 40.77
CA LYS A 33 10.60 -4.63 40.83
C LYS A 33 10.77 -3.65 39.67
N LEU A 34 10.45 -4.08 38.46
CA LEU A 34 10.55 -3.22 37.28
C LEU A 34 9.48 -2.13 37.32
N TRP A 35 8.29 -2.44 37.85
CA TRP A 35 7.26 -1.45 38.08
C TRP A 35 7.71 -0.41 39.10
N ASP A 36 8.34 -0.78 40.22
CA ASP A 36 8.87 0.17 41.19
C ASP A 36 9.87 1.15 40.52
N GLU A 37 10.75 0.64 39.66
CA GLU A 37 11.68 1.47 38.88
C GLU A 37 10.96 2.40 37.88
N ILE A 38 9.94 1.90 37.18
CA ILE A 38 9.16 2.68 36.20
C ILE A 38 8.28 3.73 36.90
N ALA A 39 7.70 3.40 38.05
CA ALA A 39 6.79 4.25 38.81
C ALA A 39 7.50 5.46 39.45
N GLU A 40 8.82 5.41 39.57
CA GLU A 40 9.67 6.53 39.97
C GLU A 40 10.02 7.45 38.78
N ASP A 41 10.00 6.93 37.55
CA ASP A 41 10.26 7.67 36.32
C ASP A 41 8.94 8.11 35.66
N VAL A 42 8.66 9.41 35.77
CA VAL A 42 7.44 10.07 35.26
C VAL A 42 7.25 9.80 33.76
N ASP A 43 8.32 9.83 32.97
CA ASP A 43 8.27 9.66 31.52
C ASP A 43 8.03 8.20 31.16
N ARG A 44 8.74 7.26 31.79
CA ARG A 44 8.50 5.82 31.55
C ARG A 44 7.11 5.38 31.97
N SER A 45 6.61 5.89 33.10
CA SER A 45 5.23 5.70 33.53
C SER A 45 4.23 6.21 32.48
N LYS A 46 4.47 7.42 31.94
CA LYS A 46 3.67 7.99 30.86
C LYS A 46 3.70 7.13 29.61
N TRP A 47 4.86 6.66 29.18
CA TRP A 47 5.01 5.81 27.99
C TRP A 47 4.28 4.49 28.15
N LEU A 48 4.45 3.83 29.30
CA LEU A 48 3.80 2.55 29.58
C LEU A 48 2.27 2.67 29.55
N ILE A 49 1.73 3.65 30.28
CA ILE A 49 0.28 3.91 30.32
C ILE A 49 -0.26 4.32 28.93
N THR A 50 0.53 5.10 28.18
CA THR A 50 0.17 5.48 26.81
C THR A 50 0.04 4.25 25.91
N ILE A 51 1.00 3.32 25.92
CA ILE A 51 0.87 2.08 25.13
C ILE A 51 -0.37 1.29 25.55
N PHE A 52 -0.60 1.13 26.85
CA PHE A 52 -1.77 0.43 27.38
C PHE A 52 -3.10 1.08 26.99
N GLY A 53 -3.14 2.40 26.87
CA GLY A 53 -4.31 3.16 26.41
C GLY A 53 -4.53 3.12 24.89
N PHE A 54 -3.47 2.97 24.09
CA PHE A 54 -3.55 3.13 22.62
C PHE A 54 -3.48 1.83 21.80
N SER A 55 -2.79 0.79 22.25
CA SER A 55 -2.60 -0.45 21.47
C SER A 55 -2.75 -1.70 22.31
N HIS A 56 -3.77 -2.52 22.04
CA HIS A 56 -3.91 -3.84 22.65
C HIS A 56 -2.72 -4.74 22.29
N PHE A 57 -2.38 -4.79 21.01
CA PHE A 57 -1.28 -5.59 20.51
C PHE A 57 0.06 -5.28 21.20
N LEU A 58 0.46 -4.01 21.31
CA LEU A 58 1.72 -3.64 21.95
C LEU A 58 1.69 -3.81 23.48
N SER A 59 0.51 -3.72 24.10
CA SER A 59 0.33 -4.02 25.53
C SER A 59 0.64 -5.49 25.82
N GLU A 60 0.14 -6.39 24.98
CA GLU A 60 0.43 -7.83 25.08
C GLU A 60 1.92 -8.11 24.87
N GLU A 61 2.58 -7.41 23.94
CA GLU A 61 4.03 -7.54 23.76
C GLU A 61 4.81 -7.05 24.98
N LEU A 62 4.45 -5.92 25.59
CA LEU A 62 5.10 -5.43 26.81
C LEU A 62 4.89 -6.35 28.02
N LEU A 63 3.78 -7.09 28.09
CA LEU A 63 3.60 -8.13 29.10
C LEU A 63 4.47 -9.37 28.86
N ARG A 64 4.91 -9.62 27.63
CA ARG A 64 5.81 -10.74 27.30
C ARG A 64 7.29 -10.33 27.35
N HIS A 65 7.57 -9.09 26.99
CA HIS A 65 8.89 -8.49 26.86
C HIS A 65 8.94 -7.16 27.64
N PRO A 66 8.82 -7.22 28.98
CA PRO A 66 8.75 -6.02 29.81
C PRO A 66 10.00 -5.15 29.72
N GLU A 67 11.16 -5.72 29.39
CA GLU A 67 12.42 -4.99 29.20
C GLU A 67 12.39 -4.01 28.01
N TRP A 68 11.45 -4.17 27.07
CA TRP A 68 11.37 -3.29 25.89
C TRP A 68 11.05 -1.85 26.27
N ILE A 69 10.30 -1.60 27.33
CA ILE A 69 9.99 -0.23 27.77
C ILE A 69 11.27 0.55 28.11
N SER A 70 12.27 -0.12 28.69
CA SER A 70 13.56 0.46 29.04
C SER A 70 14.45 0.73 27.81
N SER A 71 14.13 0.13 26.66
CA SER A 71 14.85 0.36 25.39
C SER A 71 14.33 1.57 24.61
N VAL A 72 13.17 2.11 25.01
CA VAL A 72 12.57 3.30 24.40
C VAL A 72 13.47 4.51 24.69
N THR A 73 13.94 5.15 23.61
CA THR A 73 14.90 6.24 23.63
C THR A 73 14.63 7.20 22.47
N ALA A 74 15.11 8.44 22.55
CA ALA A 74 15.06 9.43 21.47
C ALA A 74 13.65 9.60 20.87
N LEU A 75 12.65 9.94 21.70
CA LEU A 75 11.28 10.21 21.24
C LEU A 75 11.14 11.60 20.57
N ASP A 76 12.08 12.49 20.81
CA ASP A 76 12.10 13.88 20.36
C ASP A 76 12.53 14.06 18.89
N ARG A 77 13.03 13.01 18.23
CA ARG A 77 13.48 13.04 16.83
C ARG A 77 13.29 11.70 16.12
N PRO A 78 13.21 11.65 14.78
CA PRO A 78 13.25 10.39 14.04
C PRO A 78 14.61 9.72 14.10
N LEU A 79 14.58 8.39 14.02
CA LEU A 79 15.73 7.54 13.76
C LEU A 79 15.83 7.30 12.26
N GLY A 80 17.03 7.45 11.71
CA GLY A 80 17.32 7.14 10.30
C GLY A 80 17.78 5.70 10.07
N LEU A 81 17.98 5.34 8.80
CA LEU A 81 18.40 4.01 8.34
C LEU A 81 19.59 3.44 9.13
N ALA A 82 20.64 4.24 9.30
CA ALA A 82 21.88 3.83 9.95
C ALA A 82 21.67 3.46 11.43
N GLU A 83 20.75 4.16 12.11
CA GLU A 83 20.42 3.90 13.50
C GLU A 83 19.60 2.62 13.63
N TYR A 84 18.61 2.40 12.74
CA TYR A 84 17.88 1.13 12.71
C TYR A 84 18.78 -0.05 12.36
N HIS A 85 19.76 0.13 11.47
CA HIS A 85 20.78 -0.87 11.21
C HIS A 85 21.60 -1.20 12.45
N ALA A 86 22.06 -0.19 13.19
CA ALA A 86 22.81 -0.42 14.43
C ALA A 86 21.96 -1.17 15.46
N ARG A 87 20.71 -0.75 15.66
CA ARG A 87 19.76 -1.37 16.60
C ARG A 87 19.41 -2.81 16.22
N LEU A 88 19.26 -3.10 14.92
CA LEU A 88 19.01 -4.46 14.42
C LEU A 88 20.23 -5.35 14.60
N ASN A 89 21.43 -4.86 14.27
CA ASN A 89 22.66 -5.61 14.48
C ASN A 89 22.89 -5.93 15.96
N GLU A 90 22.63 -4.97 16.86
CA GLU A 90 22.69 -5.19 18.29
C GLU A 90 21.65 -6.22 18.75
N PHE A 91 20.41 -6.12 18.28
CA PHE A 91 19.35 -7.08 18.59
C PHE A 91 19.74 -8.51 18.16
N VAL A 92 20.24 -8.68 16.93
CA VAL A 92 20.71 -9.97 16.41
C VAL A 92 21.88 -10.51 17.24
N HIS A 93 22.81 -9.64 17.63
CA HIS A 93 23.95 -10.01 18.47
C HIS A 93 23.51 -10.49 19.86
N GLN A 94 22.60 -9.77 20.51
CA GLN A 94 22.04 -10.15 21.82
C GLN A 94 21.31 -11.50 21.78
N ARG A 95 20.70 -11.84 20.64
CA ARG A 95 20.06 -13.13 20.40
C ARG A 95 21.05 -14.28 20.18
N GLY A 96 22.32 -13.98 19.90
CA GLY A 96 23.37 -14.98 19.69
C GLY A 96 23.22 -15.80 18.41
N VAL A 97 22.49 -15.28 17.42
CA VAL A 97 22.26 -15.95 16.13
C VAL A 97 23.19 -15.38 15.05
N ALA A 98 23.65 -16.23 14.12
CA ALA A 98 24.55 -15.79 13.04
C ALA A 98 23.81 -14.94 11.98
N ALA A 99 22.54 -15.27 11.72
CA ALA A 99 21.64 -14.54 10.84
C ALA A 99 20.23 -14.55 11.45
N PRO A 100 19.47 -13.44 11.37
CA PRO A 100 18.11 -13.40 11.91
C PRO A 100 17.16 -14.27 11.08
N GLY A 101 16.35 -15.08 11.78
CA GLY A 101 15.21 -15.77 11.17
C GLY A 101 13.98 -14.86 11.07
N ALA A 102 12.88 -15.40 10.52
CA ALA A 102 11.62 -14.67 10.36
C ALA A 102 11.07 -14.14 11.71
N GLU A 103 11.23 -14.93 12.78
CA GLU A 103 10.76 -14.57 14.11
C GLU A 103 11.59 -13.43 14.72
N ASP A 104 12.91 -13.45 14.53
CA ASP A 104 13.79 -12.38 15.02
C ASP A 104 13.46 -11.04 14.33
N LEU A 105 13.23 -11.04 13.02
CA LEU A 105 12.84 -9.84 12.28
C LEU A 105 11.45 -9.33 12.69
N ALA A 106 10.51 -10.24 12.95
CA ALA A 106 9.18 -9.88 13.44
C ALA A 106 9.28 -9.25 14.83
N LEU A 107 9.99 -9.88 15.78
CA LEU A 107 10.21 -9.34 17.12
C LEU A 107 10.90 -7.97 17.08
N PHE A 108 11.93 -7.80 16.27
CA PHE A 108 12.62 -6.52 16.12
C PHE A 108 11.66 -5.43 15.64
N ARG A 109 10.87 -5.69 14.57
CA ARG A 109 9.85 -4.75 14.09
C ARG A 109 8.91 -4.35 15.23
N ARG A 110 8.35 -5.31 15.97
CA ARG A 110 7.40 -5.06 17.06
C ARG A 110 8.01 -4.19 18.17
N ARG A 111 9.26 -4.48 18.55
CA ARG A 111 9.99 -3.67 19.55
C ARG A 111 10.14 -2.24 19.08
N GLU A 112 10.54 -2.01 17.83
CA GLU A 112 10.73 -0.65 17.31
C GLU A 112 9.39 0.08 17.10
N LEU A 113 8.29 -0.64 16.81
CA LEU A 113 6.95 -0.05 16.74
C LEU A 113 6.50 0.58 18.06
N LEU A 114 6.92 0.07 19.23
CA LEU A 114 6.63 0.72 20.52
C LEU A 114 7.07 2.18 20.51
N ARG A 115 8.30 2.43 20.06
CA ARG A 115 8.87 3.77 20.01
C ARG A 115 8.12 4.65 19.01
N ILE A 116 7.85 4.13 17.80
CA ILE A 116 7.18 4.89 16.75
C ILE A 116 5.73 5.25 17.16
N VAL A 117 4.99 4.31 17.75
CA VAL A 117 3.63 4.57 18.27
C VAL A 117 3.67 5.64 19.35
N LEU A 118 4.62 5.59 20.28
CA LEU A 118 4.77 6.63 21.30
C LEU A 118 5.00 8.00 20.68
N ARG A 119 5.85 8.11 19.66
CA ARG A 119 6.09 9.40 18.97
C ARG A 119 4.84 9.92 18.27
N ASP A 120 4.11 9.03 17.60
CA ASP A 120 2.87 9.37 16.89
C ASP A 120 1.79 9.87 17.85
N VAL A 121 1.49 9.09 18.91
CA VAL A 121 0.37 9.40 19.80
C VAL A 121 0.68 10.51 20.80
N LEU A 122 1.95 10.70 21.19
CA LEU A 122 2.40 11.82 22.02
C LEU A 122 2.70 13.08 21.20
N ARG A 123 2.52 13.03 19.87
CA ARG A 123 2.82 14.14 18.93
C ARG A 123 4.26 14.65 19.03
N ALA A 124 5.20 13.73 19.26
CA ALA A 124 6.64 13.99 19.22
C ALA A 124 7.24 13.80 17.82
N GLY A 125 6.39 13.50 16.83
CA GLY A 125 6.72 13.54 15.40
C GLY A 125 5.48 13.95 14.61
N THR A 126 5.71 14.67 13.51
CA THR A 126 4.72 14.96 12.48
C THR A 126 4.40 13.70 11.67
N LEU A 127 3.25 13.68 10.98
CA LEU A 127 2.90 12.53 10.14
C LEU A 127 4.01 12.13 9.15
N PRO A 128 4.63 13.06 8.38
CA PRO A 128 5.74 12.71 7.50
C PRO A 128 6.90 12.03 8.23
N GLU A 129 7.31 12.53 9.39
CA GLU A 129 8.40 11.93 10.18
C GLU A 129 8.04 10.53 10.69
N ILE A 130 6.80 10.30 11.12
CA ILE A 130 6.34 8.97 11.57
C ILE A 130 6.36 7.98 10.42
N THR A 131 5.85 8.38 9.25
CA THR A 131 5.76 7.47 8.11
C THR A 131 7.12 7.22 7.45
N GLU A 132 8.01 8.21 7.47
CA GLU A 132 9.42 8.05 7.08
C GLU A 132 10.11 7.07 8.02
N GLU A 133 9.95 7.24 9.34
CA GLU A 133 10.56 6.35 10.32
C GLU A 133 10.07 4.88 10.21
N LEU A 134 8.79 4.68 9.89
CA LEU A 134 8.25 3.35 9.54
C LEU A 134 8.90 2.77 8.28
N SER A 135 9.13 3.61 7.26
CA SER A 135 9.83 3.22 6.03
C SER A 135 11.30 2.87 6.29
N GLU A 136 12.00 3.65 7.11
CA GLU A 136 13.40 3.43 7.51
C GLU A 136 13.56 2.11 8.27
N LEU A 137 12.62 1.79 9.16
CA LEU A 137 12.57 0.50 9.84
C LEU A 137 12.41 -0.66 8.85
N ALA A 138 11.52 -0.53 7.86
CA ALA A 138 11.32 -1.54 6.83
C ALA A 138 12.57 -1.74 5.97
N ASP A 139 13.24 -0.66 5.58
CA ASP A 139 14.46 -0.69 4.77
C ASP A 139 15.64 -1.33 5.52
N ALA A 140 15.80 -1.03 6.83
CA ALA A 140 16.83 -1.65 7.65
C ALA A 140 16.64 -3.17 7.75
N ILE A 141 15.39 -3.61 7.93
CA ILE A 141 15.01 -5.03 7.95
C ILE A 141 15.26 -5.67 6.58
N LEU A 142 14.82 -5.04 5.49
CA LEU A 142 15.03 -5.52 4.12
C LEU A 142 16.51 -5.68 3.79
N SER A 143 17.32 -4.69 4.10
CA SER A 143 18.76 -4.69 3.85
C SER A 143 19.49 -5.76 4.67
N CYS A 144 19.12 -5.94 5.94
CA CYS A 144 19.67 -7.03 6.76
C CYS A 144 19.27 -8.42 6.22
N ALA A 145 17.99 -8.61 5.92
CA ALA A 145 17.45 -9.86 5.38
C ALA A 145 18.10 -10.21 4.03
N LEU A 146 18.23 -9.23 3.13
CA LEU A 146 18.86 -9.41 1.82
C LEU A 146 20.33 -9.80 1.95
N LYS A 147 21.10 -9.08 2.78
CA LYS A 147 22.53 -9.35 2.99
C LYS A 147 22.77 -10.79 3.46
N ASN A 148 21.99 -11.24 4.45
CA ASN A 148 22.11 -12.60 4.98
C ASN A 148 21.66 -13.66 3.96
N THR A 149 20.58 -13.37 3.21
CA THR A 149 20.11 -14.27 2.15
C THR A 149 21.15 -14.43 1.04
N ILE A 150 21.74 -13.34 0.54
CA ILE A 150 22.79 -13.42 -0.48
C ILE A 150 23.97 -14.23 0.03
N ALA A 151 24.46 -13.97 1.26
CA ALA A 151 25.57 -14.71 1.85
C ALA A 151 25.29 -16.23 1.96
N GLU A 152 24.07 -16.61 2.36
CA GLU A 152 23.65 -18.02 2.40
C GLU A 152 23.74 -18.65 1.01
N PHE A 153 23.16 -18.01 -0.01
CA PHE A 153 23.13 -18.56 -1.36
C PHE A 153 24.52 -18.56 -2.03
N GLU A 154 25.36 -17.56 -1.78
CA GLU A 154 26.76 -17.54 -2.23
C GLU A 154 27.57 -18.68 -1.62
N SER A 155 27.35 -19.02 -0.35
CA SER A 155 28.04 -20.15 0.30
C SER A 155 27.75 -21.49 -0.38
N ARG A 156 26.58 -21.62 -1.02
CA ARG A 156 26.11 -22.84 -1.68
C ARG A 156 26.45 -22.90 -3.16
N TYR A 157 26.25 -21.80 -3.88
CA TYR A 157 26.32 -21.77 -5.35
C TYR A 157 27.52 -20.97 -5.88
N GLY A 158 28.31 -20.35 -4.99
CA GLY A 158 29.32 -19.36 -5.33
C GLY A 158 28.71 -18.01 -5.70
N ARG A 159 29.57 -17.03 -5.95
CA ARG A 159 29.16 -15.66 -6.33
C ARG A 159 28.60 -15.65 -7.76
N PRO A 160 27.48 -14.97 -8.02
CA PRO A 160 26.99 -14.74 -9.37
C PRO A 160 27.93 -13.76 -10.10
N GLU A 161 28.35 -14.13 -11.31
CA GLU A 161 29.20 -13.28 -12.15
C GLU A 161 28.50 -12.94 -13.48
N GLU A 162 28.84 -11.80 -14.04
CA GLU A 162 28.45 -11.33 -15.37
C GLU A 162 29.65 -10.79 -16.14
N ARG A 163 29.42 -10.33 -17.37
CA ARG A 163 30.45 -9.75 -18.24
C ARG A 163 30.28 -8.24 -18.26
N ASP A 164 31.33 -7.49 -17.95
CA ASP A 164 31.34 -6.05 -18.16
C ASP A 164 31.37 -5.70 -19.67
N GLU A 165 31.29 -4.42 -20.01
CA GLU A 165 31.32 -3.95 -21.41
C GLU A 165 32.62 -4.33 -22.17
N LEU A 166 33.70 -4.64 -21.44
CA LEU A 166 34.98 -5.07 -21.97
C LEU A 166 35.11 -6.61 -22.03
N GLY A 167 34.10 -7.35 -21.58
CA GLY A 167 34.06 -8.81 -21.52
C GLY A 167 34.76 -9.43 -20.31
N ASN A 168 35.21 -8.64 -19.33
CA ASN A 168 35.80 -9.17 -18.09
C ASN A 168 34.71 -9.73 -17.17
N ALA A 169 35.05 -10.76 -16.40
CA ALA A 169 34.17 -11.25 -15.34
C ALA A 169 34.08 -10.20 -14.21
N CYS A 170 32.86 -9.87 -13.80
CA CYS A 170 32.59 -9.01 -12.66
C CYS A 170 31.40 -9.56 -11.85
N PRO A 171 31.26 -9.22 -10.55
CA PRO A 171 30.13 -9.68 -9.76
C PRO A 171 28.80 -9.12 -10.30
N ALA A 172 27.80 -9.98 -10.46
CA ALA A 172 26.45 -9.53 -10.76
C ALA A 172 25.81 -8.92 -9.50
N SER A 173 25.04 -7.86 -9.68
CA SER A 173 24.39 -7.10 -8.61
C SER A 173 22.89 -7.37 -8.53
N PHE A 174 22.29 -7.05 -7.38
CA PHE A 174 20.88 -7.23 -7.09
C PHE A 174 20.34 -6.05 -6.30
N ALA A 175 19.19 -5.53 -6.71
CA ALA A 175 18.53 -4.40 -6.09
C ALA A 175 17.08 -4.74 -5.75
N VAL A 176 16.61 -4.22 -4.62
CA VAL A 176 15.22 -4.25 -4.18
C VAL A 176 14.67 -2.84 -4.31
N LEU A 177 13.71 -2.67 -5.21
CA LEU A 177 12.99 -1.42 -5.40
C LEU A 177 11.70 -1.46 -4.57
N ALA A 178 11.50 -0.46 -3.73
CA ALA A 178 10.24 -0.22 -3.06
C ALA A 178 9.32 0.61 -3.93
N LEU A 179 8.04 0.23 -3.93
CA LEU A 179 6.94 0.89 -4.62
C LEU A 179 5.87 1.30 -3.60
N GLY A 180 4.78 1.91 -4.08
CA GLY A 180 3.62 2.22 -3.24
C GLY A 180 3.99 3.09 -2.04
N LYS A 181 3.46 2.74 -0.85
CA LYS A 181 3.66 3.51 0.38
C LYS A 181 5.10 3.44 0.89
N LEU A 182 5.76 2.28 0.80
CA LEU A 182 7.17 2.16 1.20
C LEU A 182 8.06 3.02 0.29
N GLY A 183 7.80 2.97 -1.02
CA GLY A 183 8.56 3.73 -2.00
C GLY A 183 8.39 5.25 -1.83
N GLY A 184 7.19 5.70 -1.47
CA GLY A 184 6.90 7.10 -1.18
C GLY A 184 7.39 7.59 0.19
N CYS A 185 8.10 6.77 0.97
CA CYS A 185 8.48 7.03 2.37
C CYS A 185 7.29 7.42 3.26
N GLU A 186 6.14 6.78 3.01
CA GLU A 186 4.86 7.10 3.63
C GLU A 186 4.17 5.84 4.18
N LEU A 187 4.95 4.86 4.66
CA LEU A 187 4.45 3.57 5.15
C LEU A 187 3.49 3.75 6.35
N ASN A 188 2.53 2.83 6.51
CA ASN A 188 1.72 2.75 7.74
C ASN A 188 2.10 1.52 8.57
N TYR A 189 1.66 1.48 9.82
CA TYR A 189 1.94 0.40 10.77
C TYR A 189 1.69 -1.00 10.21
N SER A 190 0.52 -1.27 9.62
CA SER A 190 0.15 -2.59 9.08
C SER A 190 -0.20 -2.52 7.59
N SER A 191 0.76 -2.07 6.78
CA SER A 191 0.69 -2.09 5.32
C SER A 191 1.50 -3.21 4.70
N ASP A 192 1.11 -3.64 3.51
CA ASP A 192 1.97 -4.44 2.65
C ASP A 192 3.17 -3.59 2.21
N ILE A 193 4.32 -4.23 2.00
CA ILE A 193 5.47 -3.62 1.33
C ILE A 193 5.48 -4.07 -0.13
N ASP A 194 5.28 -3.11 -1.03
CA ASP A 194 5.28 -3.35 -2.47
C ASP A 194 6.74 -3.38 -2.98
N LEU A 195 7.21 -4.53 -3.45
CA LEU A 195 8.59 -4.72 -3.87
C LEU A 195 8.73 -5.16 -5.33
N MET A 196 9.82 -4.74 -5.97
CA MET A 196 10.28 -5.22 -7.27
C MET A 196 11.75 -5.60 -7.18
N PHE A 197 12.08 -6.80 -7.66
CA PHE A 197 13.45 -7.33 -7.63
C PHE A 197 14.13 -7.19 -8.99
N LEU A 198 15.33 -6.63 -8.98
CA LEU A 198 16.13 -6.32 -10.15
C LEU A 198 17.52 -6.95 -10.00
N TYR A 199 18.05 -7.53 -11.06
CA TYR A 199 19.46 -7.90 -11.13
C TYR A 199 20.12 -7.27 -12.36
N SER A 200 21.45 -7.15 -12.35
CA SER A 200 22.20 -6.47 -13.42
C SER A 200 22.07 -7.20 -14.75
N ASP A 201 22.66 -8.38 -14.90
CA ASP A 201 22.64 -9.14 -16.15
C ASP A 201 22.72 -10.67 -15.95
N ASN A 202 22.54 -11.37 -17.06
CA ASN A 202 22.68 -12.80 -17.17
C ASN A 202 24.13 -13.23 -17.03
N GLY A 203 24.30 -14.45 -16.54
CA GLY A 203 25.60 -15.04 -16.25
C GLY A 203 25.42 -16.29 -15.41
N GLU A 204 26.49 -16.72 -14.77
CA GLU A 204 26.51 -17.95 -13.97
C GLU A 204 27.22 -17.73 -12.63
N THR A 205 26.86 -18.54 -11.65
CA THR A 205 27.56 -18.57 -10.38
C THR A 205 28.89 -19.33 -10.47
N THR A 206 29.83 -18.97 -9.59
CA THR A 206 31.22 -19.50 -9.59
C THR A 206 31.43 -20.79 -8.80
N GLY A 207 30.41 -21.26 -8.08
CA GLY A 207 30.53 -22.40 -7.17
C GLY A 207 30.52 -23.77 -7.88
N PRO A 208 30.61 -24.85 -7.10
CA PRO A 208 30.69 -26.22 -7.63
C PRO A 208 29.43 -26.62 -8.39
N GLN A 209 28.26 -26.16 -7.94
CA GLN A 209 27.00 -26.27 -8.67
C GLN A 209 26.70 -24.92 -9.31
N ARG A 210 27.09 -24.76 -10.59
CA ARG A 210 26.79 -23.55 -11.35
C ARG A 210 25.31 -23.48 -11.67
N ILE A 211 24.72 -22.33 -11.38
CA ILE A 211 23.36 -21.98 -11.79
C ILE A 211 23.38 -20.61 -12.47
N SER A 212 22.38 -20.34 -13.30
CA SER A 212 22.27 -19.01 -13.95
C SER A 212 22.00 -17.91 -12.92
N ASN A 213 22.44 -16.68 -13.19
CA ASN A 213 22.10 -15.51 -12.36
C ASN A 213 20.59 -15.35 -12.18
N LYS A 214 19.81 -15.60 -13.24
CA LYS A 214 18.34 -15.61 -13.18
C LYS A 214 17.83 -16.61 -12.13
N GLU A 215 18.37 -17.82 -12.11
CA GLU A 215 17.98 -18.82 -11.12
C GLU A 215 18.45 -18.44 -9.71
N PHE A 216 19.68 -17.99 -9.55
CA PHE A 216 20.24 -17.56 -8.26
C PHE A 216 19.39 -16.45 -7.64
N PHE A 217 19.16 -15.36 -8.36
CA PHE A 217 18.41 -14.21 -7.86
C PHE A 217 16.91 -14.51 -7.70
N LYS A 218 16.34 -15.44 -8.48
CA LYS A 218 15.00 -15.97 -8.21
C LYS A 218 14.92 -16.69 -6.87
N LYS A 219 15.94 -17.46 -6.49
CA LYS A 219 15.98 -18.11 -5.17
C LYS A 219 16.13 -17.07 -4.05
N VAL A 220 17.01 -16.08 -4.22
CA VAL A 220 17.17 -14.96 -3.27
C VAL A 220 15.86 -14.20 -3.06
N ALA A 221 15.20 -13.77 -4.15
CA ALA A 221 13.94 -13.05 -4.10
C ALA A 221 12.83 -13.83 -3.37
N ASN A 222 12.68 -15.13 -3.68
CA ASN A 222 11.69 -15.98 -3.01
C ASN A 222 12.02 -16.22 -1.55
N HIS A 223 13.30 -16.44 -1.22
CA HIS A 223 13.73 -16.62 0.18
C HIS A 223 13.49 -15.35 0.99
N LEU A 224 13.87 -14.18 0.48
CA LEU A 224 13.62 -12.89 1.11
C LEU A 224 12.12 -12.65 1.34
N THR A 225 11.29 -12.92 0.33
CA THR A 225 9.82 -12.82 0.42
C THR A 225 9.28 -13.73 1.53
N ASN A 226 9.75 -14.99 1.59
CA ASN A 226 9.34 -15.94 2.62
C ASN A 226 9.79 -15.48 4.01
N LEU A 227 11.04 -15.02 4.16
CA LEU A 227 11.61 -14.59 5.43
C LEU A 227 10.79 -13.46 6.07
N LEU A 228 10.31 -12.53 5.26
CA LEU A 228 9.48 -11.40 5.72
C LEU A 228 8.02 -11.79 5.94
N SER A 229 7.47 -12.67 5.09
CA SER A 229 6.04 -13.04 5.06
C SER A 229 5.68 -14.32 5.82
N THR A 230 6.63 -14.94 6.54
CA THR A 230 6.34 -16.12 7.35
C THR A 230 5.63 -15.73 8.64
N TYR A 231 4.49 -16.36 8.92
CA TYR A 231 3.78 -16.17 10.18
C TYR A 231 4.46 -16.99 11.27
N THR A 232 5.01 -16.31 12.27
CA THR A 232 5.75 -16.91 13.40
C THR A 232 4.96 -16.79 14.71
N ALA A 233 5.54 -17.25 15.84
CA ALA A 233 4.97 -16.98 17.16
C ALA A 233 4.93 -15.47 17.46
N ALA A 234 5.88 -14.71 16.92
CA ALA A 234 5.89 -13.26 16.90
C ALA A 234 5.12 -12.66 15.70
N GLY A 235 4.18 -13.40 15.11
CA GLY A 235 3.41 -12.96 13.94
C GLY A 235 4.27 -12.77 12.68
N LEU A 236 3.82 -11.86 11.80
CA LEU A 236 4.49 -11.53 10.54
C LEU A 236 5.44 -10.35 10.74
N CYS A 237 6.57 -10.35 10.02
CA CYS A 237 7.40 -9.15 9.91
C CYS A 237 6.73 -8.16 8.94
N TYR A 238 6.59 -8.52 7.66
CA TYR A 238 5.85 -7.74 6.67
C TYR A 238 5.09 -8.65 5.72
N ARG A 239 3.94 -8.18 5.23
CA ARG A 239 3.29 -8.77 4.06
C ARG A 239 3.98 -8.20 2.82
N VAL A 240 4.53 -9.05 1.97
CA VAL A 240 5.21 -8.60 0.73
C VAL A 240 4.25 -8.71 -0.45
N ASP A 241 4.07 -7.61 -1.17
CA ASP A 241 3.32 -7.58 -2.43
C ASP A 241 4.27 -7.41 -3.63
N LEU A 242 4.21 -8.36 -4.57
CA LEU A 242 5.03 -8.36 -5.78
C LEU A 242 4.20 -8.09 -7.04
N ARG A 243 2.90 -7.72 -6.92
CA ARG A 243 1.98 -7.57 -8.05
C ARG A 243 2.29 -6.38 -8.96
N LEU A 244 3.08 -5.42 -8.49
CA LEU A 244 3.45 -4.22 -9.24
C LEU A 244 4.70 -4.40 -10.13
N ARG A 245 5.36 -5.55 -10.08
CA ARG A 245 6.48 -5.87 -10.99
C ARG A 245 6.00 -6.01 -12.45
N PRO A 246 6.90 -5.92 -13.45
CA PRO A 246 6.58 -6.16 -14.86
C PRO A 246 5.76 -7.44 -15.07
N GLU A 247 4.66 -7.31 -15.82
CA GLU A 247 3.68 -8.41 -16.08
C GLU A 247 2.94 -8.93 -14.84
N GLY A 248 3.09 -8.28 -13.68
CA GLY A 248 2.40 -8.61 -12.44
C GLY A 248 2.62 -10.06 -12.03
N THR A 249 1.54 -10.76 -11.63
CA THR A 249 1.62 -12.17 -11.20
C THR A 249 2.07 -13.14 -12.28
N LEU A 250 1.96 -12.76 -13.56
CA LEU A 250 2.37 -13.60 -14.69
C LEU A 250 3.86 -13.44 -15.02
N GLY A 251 4.49 -12.36 -14.55
CA GLY A 251 5.90 -12.09 -14.75
C GLY A 251 6.81 -12.87 -13.81
N ASP A 252 8.09 -12.94 -14.17
CA ASP A 252 9.14 -13.46 -13.30
C ASP A 252 9.21 -12.66 -11.99
N VAL A 253 9.57 -13.33 -10.89
CA VAL A 253 9.71 -12.68 -9.57
C VAL A 253 10.84 -11.65 -9.56
N CYS A 254 11.84 -11.83 -10.43
CA CYS A 254 13.00 -10.98 -10.58
C CYS A 254 13.31 -10.81 -12.06
N ILE A 255 13.71 -9.60 -12.47
CA ILE A 255 13.95 -9.21 -13.86
C ILE A 255 15.36 -8.61 -14.00
N CYS A 256 16.04 -8.83 -15.13
CA CYS A 256 17.33 -8.16 -15.39
C CYS A 256 17.10 -6.72 -15.86
N LEU A 257 18.12 -5.87 -15.69
CA LEU A 257 18.06 -4.46 -16.07
C LEU A 257 17.66 -4.27 -17.54
N ALA A 258 18.28 -5.04 -18.45
CA ALA A 258 17.99 -4.95 -19.88
C ALA A 258 16.51 -5.27 -20.20
N ALA A 259 15.97 -6.35 -19.63
CA ALA A 259 14.58 -6.76 -19.84
C ALA A 259 13.59 -5.77 -19.20
N ALA A 260 13.93 -5.19 -18.05
CA ALA A 260 13.10 -4.15 -17.42
C ALA A 260 13.04 -2.88 -18.28
N LYS A 261 14.18 -2.42 -18.81
CA LYS A 261 14.22 -1.27 -19.74
C LYS A 261 13.41 -1.53 -21.01
N GLU A 262 13.50 -2.74 -21.57
CA GLU A 262 12.68 -3.12 -22.72
C GLU A 262 11.18 -3.14 -22.38
N TYR A 263 10.82 -3.64 -21.20
CA TYR A 263 9.42 -3.65 -20.75
C TYR A 263 8.83 -2.24 -20.67
N TYR A 264 9.50 -1.34 -19.95
CA TYR A 264 8.99 0.01 -19.72
C TYR A 264 8.98 0.88 -20.97
N SER A 265 9.86 0.62 -21.93
CA SER A 265 9.87 1.35 -23.21
C SER A 265 8.78 0.90 -24.19
N LYS A 266 8.37 -0.37 -24.16
CA LYS A 266 7.49 -0.94 -25.21
C LYS A 266 6.11 -1.39 -24.73
N ARG A 267 5.96 -1.76 -23.46
CA ARG A 267 4.81 -2.55 -22.97
C ARG A 267 4.12 -2.00 -21.74
N ALA A 268 4.79 -1.14 -20.97
CA ALA A 268 4.23 -0.58 -19.75
C ALA A 268 2.97 0.25 -20.02
N ARG A 269 1.99 0.09 -19.13
CA ARG A 269 0.74 0.85 -19.14
C ARG A 269 0.87 2.11 -18.29
N ASP A 270 0.01 3.09 -18.55
CA ASP A 270 0.02 4.37 -17.82
C ASP A 270 -0.10 4.23 -16.31
N TRP A 271 -0.90 3.28 -15.82
CA TRP A 271 -1.00 3.03 -14.39
C TRP A 271 0.31 2.46 -13.80
N GLU A 272 1.09 1.69 -14.58
CA GLU A 272 2.37 1.14 -14.11
C GLU A 272 3.38 2.27 -13.93
N LEU A 273 3.45 3.15 -14.93
CA LEU A 273 4.26 4.35 -14.88
C LEU A 273 3.84 5.28 -13.73
N GLN A 274 2.54 5.42 -13.49
CA GLN A 274 2.05 6.22 -12.36
C GLN A 274 2.46 5.64 -11.00
N MET A 275 2.44 4.31 -10.83
CA MET A 275 2.92 3.68 -9.59
C MET A 275 4.42 3.89 -9.38
N LEU A 276 5.19 4.01 -10.46
CA LEU A 276 6.64 4.24 -10.41
C LEU A 276 7.04 5.66 -10.01
N ILE A 277 6.09 6.61 -9.89
CA ILE A 277 6.34 7.93 -9.28
C ILE A 277 6.93 7.77 -7.87
N LYS A 278 6.47 6.75 -7.14
CA LYS A 278 6.90 6.44 -5.79
C LYS A 278 8.09 5.48 -5.74
N ALA A 279 8.66 5.05 -6.87
CA ALA A 279 9.69 4.03 -6.85
C ALA A 279 11.03 4.56 -6.33
N ARG A 280 11.68 3.80 -5.45
CA ARG A 280 13.05 4.07 -4.97
C ARG A 280 13.78 2.77 -4.65
N VAL A 281 15.10 2.83 -4.52
CA VAL A 281 15.89 1.72 -3.96
C VAL A 281 15.61 1.63 -2.45
N ALA A 282 15.35 0.42 -1.96
CA ALA A 282 15.16 0.13 -0.53
C ALA A 282 16.27 -0.76 0.05
N ALA A 283 16.87 -1.64 -0.76
CA ALA A 283 17.98 -2.49 -0.36
C ALA A 283 18.78 -2.97 -1.57
N GLY A 284 20.02 -3.41 -1.33
CA GLY A 284 20.89 -3.99 -2.36
C GLY A 284 21.73 -2.94 -3.08
N ASP A 285 22.00 -3.18 -4.36
CA ASP A 285 22.84 -2.30 -5.18
C ASP A 285 22.07 -1.05 -5.63
N GLU A 286 22.46 0.10 -5.08
CA GLU A 286 21.81 1.38 -5.35
C GLU A 286 22.01 1.84 -6.80
N ALA A 287 23.20 1.63 -7.37
CA ALA A 287 23.50 2.05 -8.73
C ALA A 287 22.65 1.30 -9.77
N LEU A 288 22.46 0.00 -9.57
CA LEU A 288 21.59 -0.84 -10.41
C LEU A 288 20.14 -0.36 -10.38
N GLY A 289 19.60 -0.12 -9.17
CA GLY A 289 18.22 0.36 -9.04
C GLY A 289 18.05 1.76 -9.64
N GLN A 290 18.98 2.67 -9.37
CA GLN A 290 18.96 4.02 -9.94
C GLN A 290 19.04 4.00 -11.47
N ALA A 291 19.83 3.10 -12.06
CA ALA A 291 19.93 2.95 -13.51
C ALA A 291 18.60 2.53 -14.18
N LEU A 292 17.70 1.86 -13.45
CA LEU A 292 16.34 1.61 -13.93
C LEU A 292 15.44 2.84 -13.72
N LEU A 293 15.49 3.46 -12.55
CA LEU A 293 14.65 4.63 -12.22
C LEU A 293 14.92 5.80 -13.17
N ASP A 294 16.19 6.12 -13.43
CA ASP A 294 16.60 7.16 -14.39
C ASP A 294 16.12 6.88 -15.80
N PHE A 295 16.09 5.60 -16.20
CA PHE A 295 15.59 5.20 -17.51
C PHE A 295 14.07 5.37 -17.62
N VAL A 296 13.33 5.05 -16.55
CA VAL A 296 11.86 5.06 -16.55
C VAL A 296 11.31 6.47 -16.30
N GLU A 297 12.03 7.34 -15.60
CA GLU A 297 11.55 8.68 -15.24
C GLU A 297 11.01 9.49 -16.44
N PRO A 298 11.68 9.56 -17.60
CA PRO A 298 11.13 10.26 -18.77
C PRO A 298 9.83 9.64 -19.31
N CYS A 299 9.65 8.33 -19.15
CA CYS A 299 8.41 7.64 -19.54
C CYS A 299 7.24 8.06 -18.64
N ILE A 300 7.48 8.19 -17.33
CA ILE A 300 6.47 8.59 -16.33
C ILE A 300 5.87 9.95 -16.66
N TYR A 301 6.73 10.90 -17.02
CA TYR A 301 6.40 12.32 -17.18
C TYR A 301 6.33 12.77 -18.65
N SER A 302 6.02 11.84 -19.56
CA SER A 302 5.84 12.16 -20.98
C SER A 302 4.60 13.04 -21.20
N THR A 303 4.75 14.10 -22.00
CA THR A 303 3.78 15.22 -22.14
C THR A 303 2.54 14.91 -22.99
N THR A 304 2.27 13.65 -23.33
CA THR A 304 1.23 13.27 -24.30
C THR A 304 -0.12 12.94 -23.67
N LEU A 305 -0.28 13.09 -22.35
CA LEU A 305 -1.43 12.58 -21.63
C LEU A 305 -2.37 13.71 -21.16
N ASP A 306 -3.65 13.59 -21.52
CA ASP A 306 -4.74 14.37 -20.95
C ASP A 306 -5.13 13.77 -19.58
N PHE A 307 -5.42 14.63 -18.60
CA PHE A 307 -5.86 14.26 -17.25
C PHE A 307 -7.04 13.29 -17.29
N SER A 308 -8.01 13.50 -18.19
CA SER A 308 -9.18 12.62 -18.32
C SER A 308 -8.83 11.19 -18.76
N THR A 309 -7.74 11.05 -19.53
CA THR A 309 -7.22 9.75 -19.99
C THR A 309 -6.47 9.04 -18.86
N ILE A 310 -5.67 9.78 -18.09
CA ILE A 310 -4.97 9.26 -16.91
C ILE A 310 -5.99 8.77 -15.86
N GLU A 311 -7.03 9.57 -15.59
CA GLU A 311 -8.12 9.22 -14.69
C GLU A 311 -8.87 7.97 -15.17
N ALA A 312 -9.38 7.96 -16.40
CA ALA A 312 -10.19 6.86 -16.89
C ALA A 312 -9.44 5.51 -16.86
N MET A 313 -8.15 5.51 -17.18
CA MET A 313 -7.32 4.31 -17.22
C MET A 313 -6.99 3.78 -15.83
N SER A 314 -6.69 4.65 -14.87
CA SER A 314 -6.36 4.24 -13.51
C SER A 314 -7.62 3.91 -12.69
N ALA A 315 -8.63 4.78 -12.74
CA ALA A 315 -9.88 4.63 -11.99
C ALA A 315 -10.66 3.37 -12.41
N THR A 316 -10.62 2.97 -13.69
CA THR A 316 -11.30 1.74 -14.14
C THR A 316 -10.68 0.49 -13.51
N ARG A 317 -9.35 0.43 -13.40
CA ARG A 317 -8.65 -0.73 -12.82
C ARG A 317 -8.80 -0.77 -11.30
N GLU A 318 -8.67 0.37 -10.63
CA GLU A 318 -8.80 0.46 -9.18
C GLU A 318 -10.23 0.22 -8.71
N ARG A 319 -11.24 0.81 -9.38
CA ARG A 319 -12.65 0.53 -9.08
C ARG A 319 -13.03 -0.93 -9.33
N MET A 320 -12.37 -1.63 -10.25
CA MET A 320 -12.55 -3.08 -10.42
C MET A 320 -11.96 -3.87 -9.25
N SER A 321 -10.74 -3.57 -8.81
CA SER A 321 -10.13 -4.16 -7.61
C SER A 321 -10.96 -3.89 -6.36
N GLU A 322 -11.55 -2.69 -6.25
CA GLU A 322 -12.45 -2.30 -5.16
C GLU A 322 -13.81 -2.99 -5.24
N LYS A 323 -14.42 -3.13 -6.42
CA LYS A 323 -15.68 -3.90 -6.55
C LYS A 323 -15.49 -5.36 -6.14
N LEU A 324 -14.32 -5.94 -6.40
CA LEU A 324 -13.94 -7.28 -5.97
C LEU A 324 -13.71 -7.36 -4.44
N ALA A 325 -13.08 -6.35 -3.85
CA ALA A 325 -12.92 -6.24 -2.38
C ALA A 325 -14.27 -5.97 -1.66
N LYS A 326 -15.06 -5.02 -2.16
CA LYS A 326 -16.40 -4.66 -1.64
C LYS A 326 -17.41 -5.80 -1.78
N LYS A 327 -17.33 -6.67 -2.81
CA LYS A 327 -18.16 -7.90 -2.90
C LYS A 327 -17.86 -8.90 -1.76
N ARG A 328 -16.66 -8.87 -1.15
CA ARG A 328 -16.32 -9.68 0.05
C ARG A 328 -16.75 -9.03 1.37
N LEU A 329 -16.90 -7.70 1.43
CA LEU A 329 -17.06 -6.89 2.65
C LEU A 329 -18.49 -6.35 2.90
N LYS A 330 -19.53 -6.87 2.25
CA LYS A 330 -20.92 -6.35 2.29
C LYS A 330 -21.62 -6.27 3.68
N LYS A 331 -20.89 -6.42 4.79
CA LYS A 331 -21.38 -6.28 6.17
C LYS A 331 -20.63 -5.25 7.03
N GLU A 332 -19.60 -4.58 6.52
CA GLU A 332 -18.66 -3.83 7.37
C GLU A 332 -18.71 -2.31 7.12
N GLY A 333 -18.22 -1.52 8.09
CA GLY A 333 -18.31 -0.06 8.16
C GLY A 333 -17.64 0.72 7.01
N LEU A 334 -17.46 2.03 7.19
CA LEU A 334 -16.85 2.90 6.17
C LEU A 334 -15.33 2.65 6.05
N ASP A 335 -14.85 2.31 4.85
CA ASP A 335 -13.42 2.20 4.54
C ASP A 335 -12.85 3.57 4.17
N VAL A 336 -11.99 4.15 5.02
CA VAL A 336 -11.48 5.52 4.85
C VAL A 336 -10.45 5.66 3.74
N LYS A 337 -9.88 4.55 3.27
CA LYS A 337 -8.94 4.53 2.14
C LYS A 337 -9.67 4.50 0.81
N LEU A 338 -10.76 3.73 0.73
CA LEU A 338 -11.53 3.45 -0.50
C LEU A 338 -12.85 4.23 -0.60
N ALA A 339 -13.20 5.00 0.43
CA ALA A 339 -14.31 5.94 0.37
C ALA A 339 -14.02 7.03 -0.68
N ARG A 340 -15.09 7.55 -1.27
CA ARG A 340 -14.99 8.73 -2.12
C ARG A 340 -14.53 9.92 -1.26
N GLY A 341 -13.52 10.63 -1.72
CA GLY A 341 -12.81 11.65 -0.95
C GLY A 341 -11.79 11.07 0.06
N GLY A 342 -11.57 9.76 0.06
CA GLY A 342 -10.66 9.08 0.97
C GLY A 342 -9.18 9.20 0.57
N ILE A 343 -8.32 8.48 1.31
CA ILE A 343 -6.85 8.55 1.14
C ILE A 343 -6.43 8.30 -0.31
N ARG A 344 -7.03 7.28 -0.95
CA ARG A 344 -6.70 6.92 -2.34
C ARG A 344 -7.02 8.04 -3.32
N ASP A 345 -8.14 8.74 -3.16
CA ASP A 345 -8.53 9.82 -4.07
C ASP A 345 -7.52 10.98 -4.00
N ILE A 346 -6.99 11.28 -2.80
CA ILE A 346 -5.93 12.28 -2.61
C ILE A 346 -4.63 11.82 -3.29
N GLU A 347 -4.16 10.61 -2.99
CA GLU A 347 -2.93 10.05 -3.58
C GLU A 347 -3.01 10.02 -5.11
N PHE A 348 -4.18 9.63 -5.63
CA PHE A 348 -4.43 9.55 -7.06
C PHE A 348 -4.42 10.93 -7.72
N LEU A 349 -5.13 11.90 -7.15
CA LEU A 349 -5.17 13.29 -7.63
C LEU A 349 -3.76 13.89 -7.71
N VAL A 350 -2.99 13.75 -6.64
CA VAL A 350 -1.61 14.26 -6.55
C VAL A 350 -0.74 13.64 -7.65
N GLN A 351 -0.76 12.32 -7.80
CA GLN A 351 0.00 11.64 -8.85
C GLN A 351 -0.43 12.06 -10.26
N CYS A 352 -1.73 12.27 -10.51
CA CYS A 352 -2.21 12.77 -11.79
C CYS A 352 -1.65 14.16 -12.10
N LEU A 353 -1.67 15.08 -11.13
CA LEU A 353 -1.10 16.42 -11.27
C LEU A 353 0.42 16.37 -11.49
N GLN A 354 1.13 15.47 -10.79
CA GLN A 354 2.55 15.24 -11.01
C GLN A 354 2.83 14.73 -12.43
N ARG A 355 2.03 13.82 -12.98
CA ARG A 355 2.21 13.36 -14.38
C ARG A 355 1.91 14.46 -15.38
N LEU A 356 0.83 15.22 -15.15
CA LEU A 356 0.41 16.29 -16.05
C LEU A 356 1.46 17.42 -16.15
N HIS A 357 2.08 17.77 -15.03
CA HIS A 357 2.98 18.93 -14.95
C HIS A 357 4.46 18.57 -14.82
N GLY A 358 4.79 17.40 -14.28
CA GLY A 358 6.16 16.97 -13.96
C GLY A 358 7.08 16.82 -15.16
N GLY A 359 6.55 16.71 -16.37
CA GLY A 359 7.34 16.75 -17.61
C GLY A 359 8.04 18.08 -17.82
N ARG A 360 7.37 19.19 -17.44
CA ARG A 360 7.89 20.56 -17.55
C ARG A 360 8.47 21.07 -16.24
N GLU A 361 7.97 20.58 -15.11
CA GLU A 361 8.30 21.04 -13.76
C GLU A 361 8.89 19.89 -12.94
N THR A 362 10.21 19.67 -13.03
CA THR A 362 10.91 18.61 -12.29
C THR A 362 10.75 18.74 -10.77
N TRP A 363 10.53 19.95 -10.26
CA TRP A 363 10.23 20.22 -8.85
C TRP A 363 9.07 19.38 -8.32
N LEU A 364 8.07 19.09 -9.16
CA LEU A 364 6.89 18.33 -8.77
C LEU A 364 7.15 16.84 -8.59
N ARG A 365 8.30 16.32 -9.06
CA ARG A 365 8.62 14.89 -9.02
C ARG A 365 9.07 14.50 -7.62
N HIS A 366 8.19 13.86 -6.87
CA HIS A 366 8.44 13.41 -5.50
C HIS A 366 7.57 12.20 -5.16
N GLY A 367 8.13 11.20 -4.46
CA GLY A 367 7.40 9.98 -4.13
C GLY A 367 6.34 10.16 -3.02
N GLY A 368 6.65 10.95 -1.98
CA GLY A 368 5.76 11.18 -0.85
C GLY A 368 4.61 12.13 -1.18
N THR A 369 3.37 11.71 -0.85
CA THR A 369 2.12 12.42 -1.21
C THR A 369 2.04 13.80 -0.55
N PHE A 370 2.38 13.89 0.74
CA PHE A 370 2.32 15.14 1.51
C PHE A 370 3.28 16.21 0.94
N PHE A 371 4.52 15.82 0.64
CA PHE A 371 5.49 16.71 0.01
C PHE A 371 5.10 17.09 -1.41
N ALA A 372 4.52 16.16 -2.18
CA ALA A 372 4.02 16.47 -3.51
C ALA A 372 2.87 17.48 -3.49
N LEU A 373 1.97 17.43 -2.50
CA LEU A 373 0.93 18.46 -2.28
C LEU A 373 1.56 19.84 -2.06
N SER A 374 2.56 19.95 -1.18
CA SER A 374 3.27 21.21 -0.94
C SER A 374 3.96 21.73 -2.21
N ARG A 375 4.64 20.85 -2.96
CA ARG A 375 5.31 21.24 -4.21
C ARG A 375 4.34 21.67 -5.31
N LEU A 376 3.16 21.08 -5.36
CA LEU A 376 2.08 21.49 -6.28
C LEU A 376 1.57 22.89 -5.93
N HIS A 377 1.40 23.18 -4.64
CA HIS A 377 1.05 24.50 -4.17
C HIS A 377 2.14 25.54 -4.49
N ASP A 378 3.41 25.23 -4.21
CA ASP A 378 4.56 26.11 -4.51
C ASP A 378 4.69 26.51 -6.00
N LYS A 379 4.06 25.73 -6.90
CA LYS A 379 4.06 25.95 -8.35
C LYS A 379 2.71 26.42 -8.88
N ASP A 380 1.85 26.94 -8.00
CA ASP A 380 0.52 27.45 -8.32
C ASP A 380 -0.35 26.43 -9.08
N ARG A 381 -0.12 25.13 -8.84
CA ARG A 381 -0.95 24.04 -9.39
C ARG A 381 -2.12 23.69 -8.49
N LEU A 382 -2.07 24.14 -7.23
CA LEU A 382 -3.16 24.11 -6.27
C LEU A 382 -3.26 25.49 -5.61
N ALA A 383 -4.47 26.03 -5.55
CA ALA A 383 -4.71 27.23 -4.77
C ALA A 383 -4.47 26.95 -3.27
N GLU A 384 -4.12 27.98 -2.49
CA GLU A 384 -3.89 27.87 -1.04
C GLU A 384 -5.02 27.08 -0.35
N THR A 385 -6.28 27.45 -0.60
CA THR A 385 -7.43 26.79 0.02
C THR A 385 -7.59 25.32 -0.38
N GLU A 386 -7.17 24.94 -1.58
CA GLU A 386 -7.21 23.54 -2.03
C GLU A 386 -6.09 22.75 -1.35
N TYR A 387 -4.89 23.31 -1.31
CA TYR A 387 -3.74 22.73 -0.62
C TYR A 387 -4.02 22.51 0.86
N SER A 388 -4.43 23.53 1.63
CA SER A 388 -4.65 23.38 3.08
C SER A 388 -5.71 22.31 3.35
N ARG A 389 -6.83 22.30 2.59
CA ARG A 389 -7.89 21.30 2.75
C ARG A 389 -7.45 19.88 2.43
N LEU A 390 -6.65 19.69 1.37
CA LEU A 390 -6.12 18.37 1.01
C LEU A 390 -5.08 17.89 2.03
N ALA A 391 -4.19 18.78 2.49
CA ALA A 391 -3.18 18.47 3.49
C ALA A 391 -3.81 18.07 4.84
N GLU A 392 -4.75 18.88 5.34
CA GLU A 392 -5.50 18.59 6.57
C GLU A 392 -6.31 17.28 6.45
N ALA A 393 -6.98 17.06 5.32
CA ALA A 393 -7.72 15.83 5.09
C ALA A 393 -6.79 14.61 5.03
N TYR A 394 -5.65 14.72 4.33
CA TYR A 394 -4.69 13.63 4.25
C TYR A 394 -4.11 13.30 5.63
N GLU A 395 -3.72 14.31 6.41
CA GLU A 395 -3.21 14.11 7.76
C GLU A 395 -4.24 13.44 8.66
N PHE A 396 -5.48 13.95 8.68
CA PHE A 396 -6.57 13.38 9.46
C PHE A 396 -6.89 11.93 9.09
N LEU A 397 -6.99 11.63 7.79
CA LEU A 397 -7.30 10.29 7.30
C LEU A 397 -6.16 9.30 7.59
N ARG A 398 -4.90 9.75 7.49
CA ARG A 398 -3.72 8.94 7.82
C ARG A 398 -3.59 8.69 9.32
N ASP A 399 -3.85 9.70 10.15
CA ASP A 399 -3.93 9.53 11.59
C ASP A 399 -5.00 8.47 11.93
N LEU A 400 -6.20 8.59 11.36
CA LEU A 400 -7.27 7.61 11.56
C LEU A 400 -6.87 6.20 11.09
N GLU A 401 -6.24 6.09 9.91
CA GLU A 401 -5.68 4.83 9.40
C GLU A 401 -4.69 4.22 10.39
N HIS A 402 -3.79 5.02 10.99
CA HIS A 402 -2.85 4.56 12.01
C HIS A 402 -3.57 3.99 13.24
N ARG A 403 -4.55 4.73 13.79
CA ARG A 403 -5.29 4.32 15.02
C ARG A 403 -6.07 3.02 14.80
N LEU A 404 -6.57 2.79 13.59
CA LEU A 404 -7.22 1.54 13.21
C LEU A 404 -6.23 0.37 13.14
N GLN A 405 -5.00 0.62 12.64
CA GLN A 405 -4.02 -0.44 12.41
C GLN A 405 -3.26 -0.86 13.65
N PHE A 406 -2.72 0.08 14.44
CA PHE A 406 -1.87 -0.25 15.58
C PHE A 406 -2.64 -0.78 16.81
N GLU A 407 -3.98 -0.73 16.81
CA GLU A 407 -4.77 -1.35 17.88
C GLU A 407 -4.42 -2.84 18.04
N ASP A 408 -4.39 -3.56 16.91
CA ASP A 408 -4.20 -5.02 16.85
C ASP A 408 -3.10 -5.46 15.85
N ASP A 409 -2.30 -4.54 15.32
CA ASP A 409 -1.39 -4.76 14.16
C ASP A 409 -2.11 -5.39 12.94
N ARG A 410 -3.29 -4.85 12.61
CA ARG A 410 -4.15 -5.36 11.54
C ARG A 410 -4.17 -4.43 10.34
N GLN A 411 -4.16 -5.01 9.14
CA GLN A 411 -4.39 -4.29 7.90
C GLN A 411 -5.88 -4.01 7.74
N THR A 412 -6.35 -2.98 8.44
CA THR A 412 -7.72 -2.49 8.33
C THR A 412 -7.72 -1.01 7.96
N HIS A 413 -8.68 -0.64 7.12
CA HIS A 413 -9.02 0.73 6.77
C HIS A 413 -10.47 1.04 7.13
N THR A 414 -11.18 0.07 7.71
CA THR A 414 -12.62 0.11 7.92
C THR A 414 -12.91 0.54 9.34
N LEU A 415 -13.78 1.54 9.49
CA LEU A 415 -14.29 1.96 10.78
C LEU A 415 -15.04 0.81 11.46
N PRO A 416 -14.88 0.63 12.79
CA PRO A 416 -15.67 -0.34 13.54
C PRO A 416 -17.17 -0.04 13.40
N ALA A 417 -17.97 -1.07 13.12
CA ALA A 417 -19.43 -0.93 13.09
C ALA A 417 -20.04 -0.86 14.50
N ASN A 418 -19.31 -1.36 15.51
CA ASN A 418 -19.75 -1.40 16.90
C ASN A 418 -19.53 -0.03 17.59
N PRO A 419 -20.56 0.60 18.17
CA PRO A 419 -20.42 1.95 18.75
C PRO A 419 -19.36 2.09 19.85
N PRO A 420 -19.25 1.18 20.85
CA PRO A 420 -18.13 1.18 21.80
C PRO A 420 -16.74 1.21 21.15
N ASP A 421 -16.54 0.43 20.09
CA ASP A 421 -15.23 0.31 19.44
C ASP A 421 -14.91 1.57 18.64
N LEU A 422 -15.92 2.14 17.96
CA LEU A 422 -15.80 3.42 17.28
C LEU A 422 -15.50 4.57 18.26
N GLU A 423 -16.14 4.57 19.44
CA GLU A 423 -15.87 5.55 20.50
C GLU A 423 -14.43 5.45 21.01
N ARG A 424 -13.89 4.23 21.18
CA ARG A 424 -12.49 4.03 21.57
C ARG A 424 -11.53 4.58 20.52
N ILE A 425 -11.74 4.27 19.24
CA ILE A 425 -10.91 4.82 18.15
C ILE A 425 -11.02 6.35 18.11
N ALA A 426 -12.23 6.91 18.27
CA ALA A 426 -12.43 8.35 18.27
C ALA A 426 -11.69 9.06 19.41
N ARG A 427 -11.64 8.49 20.61
CA ARG A 427 -10.86 9.07 21.72
C ARG A 427 -9.36 9.06 21.49
N ARG A 428 -8.86 8.18 20.63
CA ARG A 428 -7.43 8.11 20.24
C ARG A 428 -7.09 9.10 19.11
N MET A 429 -8.10 9.75 18.54
CA MET A 429 -7.86 10.76 17.53
C MET A 429 -7.38 12.07 18.17
N PRO A 430 -6.45 12.77 17.52
CA PRO A 430 -5.94 14.06 17.98
C PRO A 430 -7.05 15.10 18.14
N GLY A 431 -7.01 15.89 19.21
CA GLY A 431 -7.97 16.96 19.47
C GLY A 431 -9.38 16.49 19.85
N MET A 432 -9.63 15.17 19.92
CA MET A 432 -10.91 14.63 20.37
C MET A 432 -10.95 14.52 21.90
N PRO A 433 -12.12 14.79 22.51
CA PRO A 433 -12.24 14.73 23.96
C PRO A 433 -12.21 13.28 24.47
N HIS A 434 -11.35 12.99 25.45
CA HIS A 434 -11.33 11.67 26.13
C HIS A 434 -12.53 11.47 27.07
N ARG A 435 -13.08 12.56 27.62
CA ARG A 435 -14.32 12.58 28.42
C ARG A 435 -15.37 13.46 27.72
N PRO A 436 -16.63 13.03 27.62
CA PRO A 436 -17.67 13.87 27.05
C PRO A 436 -17.95 15.08 27.97
N ALA A 437 -17.35 16.23 27.65
CA ALA A 437 -17.68 17.50 28.31
C ALA A 437 -19.05 18.06 27.84
N SER A 438 -19.62 17.48 26.78
CA SER A 438 -20.89 17.87 26.16
C SER A 438 -21.80 16.66 25.94
N ARG A 439 -23.04 16.88 25.46
CA ARG A 439 -23.94 15.80 25.01
C ARG A 439 -23.44 15.06 23.74
N VAL A 440 -22.35 15.50 23.12
CA VAL A 440 -21.80 14.92 21.89
C VAL A 440 -20.65 13.97 22.24
N THR A 441 -20.72 12.74 21.73
CA THR A 441 -19.70 11.70 21.92
C THR A 441 -18.49 11.94 21.03
N ALA A 442 -17.32 11.36 21.37
CA ALA A 442 -16.13 11.48 20.53
C ALA A 442 -16.35 10.85 19.15
N SER A 443 -17.05 9.71 19.10
CA SER A 443 -17.46 9.05 17.85
C SER A 443 -18.32 9.93 16.94
N ALA A 444 -19.24 10.72 17.49
CA ALA A 444 -20.06 11.63 16.70
C ALA A 444 -19.22 12.78 16.10
N LEU A 445 -18.27 13.33 16.88
CA LEU A 445 -17.33 14.34 16.40
C LEU A 445 -16.40 13.79 15.31
N LEU A 446 -15.87 12.58 15.50
CA LEU A 446 -15.05 11.86 14.52
C LEU A 446 -15.80 11.72 13.19
N LEU A 447 -17.02 11.19 13.22
CA LEU A 447 -17.80 10.98 11.99
C LEU A 447 -18.15 12.29 11.27
N ASN A 448 -18.49 13.34 12.03
CA ASN A 448 -18.76 14.66 11.45
C ASN A 448 -17.51 15.24 10.77
N THR A 449 -16.37 15.20 11.45
CA THR A 449 -15.09 15.69 10.92
C THR A 449 -14.65 14.88 9.70
N LEU A 450 -14.79 13.55 9.76
CA LEU A 450 -14.51 12.67 8.63
C LEU A 450 -15.35 13.01 7.41
N ASN A 451 -16.68 13.15 7.57
CA ASN A 451 -17.56 13.52 6.46
C ASN A 451 -17.17 14.86 5.85
N GLN A 452 -16.82 15.85 6.67
CA GLN A 452 -16.38 17.15 6.18
C GLN A 452 -15.10 17.05 5.34
N HIS A 453 -14.11 16.25 5.76
CA HIS A 453 -12.90 16.02 4.97
C HIS A 453 -13.21 15.29 3.66
N LEU A 454 -14.02 14.22 3.69
CA LEU A 454 -14.39 13.47 2.50
C LEU A 454 -15.11 14.37 1.47
N GLU A 455 -16.05 15.20 1.92
CA GLU A 455 -16.77 16.16 1.06
C GLU A 455 -15.82 17.22 0.48
N ASN A 456 -14.89 17.75 1.29
CA ASN A 456 -13.91 18.73 0.83
C ASN A 456 -12.99 18.15 -0.26
N VAL A 457 -12.44 16.97 -0.03
CA VAL A 457 -11.58 16.28 -1.01
C VAL A 457 -12.36 16.02 -2.29
N GLN A 458 -13.60 15.51 -2.17
CA GLN A 458 -14.43 15.23 -3.32
C GLN A 458 -14.73 16.50 -4.14
N GLY A 459 -15.05 17.61 -3.49
CA GLY A 459 -15.31 18.89 -4.16
C GLY A 459 -14.07 19.42 -4.91
N ILE A 460 -12.88 19.32 -4.31
CA ILE A 460 -11.61 19.71 -4.95
C ILE A 460 -11.29 18.80 -6.13
N TYR A 461 -11.42 17.49 -5.93
CA TYR A 461 -11.20 16.48 -6.96
C TYR A 461 -12.08 16.76 -8.18
N GLU A 462 -13.39 16.95 -7.99
CA GLU A 462 -14.32 17.27 -9.07
C GLU A 462 -13.98 18.59 -9.75
N SER A 463 -13.68 19.64 -8.99
CA SER A 463 -13.29 20.96 -9.52
C SER A 463 -12.09 20.84 -10.47
N ILE A 464 -11.03 20.17 -10.03
CA ILE A 464 -9.80 19.98 -10.83
C ILE A 464 -10.08 19.12 -12.06
N VAL A 465 -10.77 17.99 -11.91
CA VAL A 465 -11.14 17.13 -13.04
C VAL A 465 -11.96 17.91 -14.07
N HIS A 466 -12.92 18.73 -13.62
CA HIS A 466 -13.75 19.55 -14.50
C HIS A 466 -12.96 20.66 -15.20
N ALA A 467 -12.06 21.35 -14.50
CA ALA A 467 -11.22 22.40 -15.07
C ALA A 467 -10.26 21.87 -16.14
N GLN A 468 -9.85 20.59 -16.06
CA GLN A 468 -8.97 19.95 -17.02
C GLN A 468 -9.69 19.37 -18.24
N ARG A 469 -11.04 19.44 -18.31
CA ARG A 469 -11.78 19.03 -19.52
C ARG A 469 -11.64 20.10 -20.61
N PRO A 470 -11.34 19.75 -21.88
CA PRO A 470 -11.34 20.72 -22.96
C PRO A 470 -12.69 21.44 -23.09
N LEU A 471 -12.65 22.77 -23.25
CA LEU A 471 -13.82 23.67 -23.41
C LEU A 471 -14.77 23.33 -24.58
N PHE A 472 -14.46 22.32 -25.41
CA PHE A 472 -15.25 21.93 -26.57
C PHE A 472 -16.43 20.98 -26.27
N TYR A 473 -16.78 20.77 -25.00
CA TYR A 473 -18.02 20.11 -24.62
C TYR A 473 -19.01 21.10 -23.99
N THR A 474 -19.41 22.12 -24.73
CA THR A 474 -20.71 22.77 -24.48
C THR A 474 -21.79 21.76 -24.85
N ALA A 475 -22.29 21.02 -23.85
CA ALA A 475 -23.58 20.37 -24.00
C ALA A 475 -24.63 21.48 -24.25
N SER A 476 -25.21 21.48 -25.44
CA SER A 476 -26.27 22.42 -25.83
C SER A 476 -27.45 22.29 -24.87
N PRO A 477 -28.12 23.38 -24.44
CA PRO A 477 -29.19 23.29 -23.45
C PRO A 477 -30.43 22.63 -24.05
N ALA A 478 -30.93 21.62 -23.35
CA ALA A 478 -32.28 21.07 -23.32
C ALA A 478 -33.20 21.39 -24.52
N ALA A 479 -33.33 20.44 -25.44
CA ALA A 479 -34.61 20.18 -26.10
C ALA A 479 -35.31 19.05 -25.33
N SER A 480 -36.44 19.40 -24.74
CA SER A 480 -37.33 18.53 -23.95
C SER A 480 -37.84 17.33 -24.74
N THR A 481 -37.74 16.16 -24.09
CA THR A 481 -38.67 15.01 -24.12
C THR A 481 -39.18 14.51 -25.48
N ILE A 482 -38.81 13.28 -25.83
CA ILE A 482 -39.74 12.13 -25.89
C ILE A 482 -38.93 10.84 -25.66
N ASP A 483 -39.29 10.20 -24.55
CA ASP A 483 -39.40 8.78 -24.22
C ASP A 483 -38.54 7.69 -24.90
N GLY A 484 -38.03 6.79 -24.04
CA GLY A 484 -37.74 5.40 -24.40
C GLY A 484 -36.27 4.97 -24.48
N ALA A 485 -35.65 4.62 -23.34
CA ALA A 485 -34.80 3.41 -23.23
C ALA A 485 -34.29 3.16 -21.79
N PRO A 486 -34.50 1.96 -21.21
CA PRO A 486 -33.92 1.56 -19.94
C PRO A 486 -32.53 0.88 -20.10
N ARG A 487 -31.62 1.32 -19.21
CA ARG A 487 -30.44 0.65 -18.59
C ARG A 487 -30.01 -0.74 -19.13
N MET A 488 -28.74 -0.85 -19.52
CA MET A 488 -28.05 -2.14 -19.64
C MET A 488 -27.01 -2.37 -18.54
N ARG A 489 -27.08 -3.59 -17.99
CA ARG A 489 -26.24 -4.18 -16.95
C ARG A 489 -24.86 -4.55 -17.49
N ASP A 490 -23.89 -4.33 -16.63
CA ASP A 490 -22.63 -5.06 -16.52
C ASP A 490 -22.96 -6.53 -16.17
N GLU A 491 -22.48 -7.51 -16.94
CA GLU A 491 -21.90 -8.74 -16.38
C GLU A 491 -21.26 -9.65 -17.45
N SER A 492 -20.01 -9.98 -17.16
CA SER A 492 -19.14 -10.92 -17.84
C SER A 492 -19.39 -12.34 -17.34
N GLU A 493 -19.87 -13.22 -18.23
CA GLU A 493 -19.61 -14.66 -18.17
C GLU A 493 -18.83 -15.07 -19.44
N ARG A 494 -17.83 -15.93 -19.30
CA ARG A 494 -17.11 -16.54 -20.43
C ARG A 494 -17.98 -17.67 -20.97
N SER A 495 -18.66 -17.45 -22.10
CA SER A 495 -19.26 -18.54 -22.88
C SER A 495 -19.18 -18.22 -24.36
N GLY A 496 -18.64 -19.14 -25.16
CA GLY A 496 -18.76 -19.11 -26.62
C GLY A 496 -20.19 -19.44 -27.05
N VAL A 497 -20.45 -19.50 -28.35
CA VAL A 497 -21.74 -19.96 -28.87
C VAL A 497 -21.99 -21.39 -28.36
N SER A 498 -23.15 -21.61 -27.72
CA SER A 498 -23.54 -22.93 -27.19
C SER A 498 -23.60 -23.96 -28.31
N GLU A 499 -23.08 -25.18 -28.08
CA GLU A 499 -23.23 -26.33 -28.99
C GLU A 499 -24.69 -26.56 -29.39
N GLN A 500 -25.63 -26.22 -28.51
CA GLN A 500 -27.07 -26.32 -28.76
C GLN A 500 -27.55 -25.34 -29.85
N LEU A 501 -26.96 -24.13 -29.95
CA LEU A 501 -27.31 -23.17 -31.01
C LEU A 501 -26.78 -23.64 -32.36
N LEU A 502 -25.55 -24.17 -32.42
CA LEU A 502 -24.97 -24.75 -33.63
C LEU A 502 -25.81 -25.94 -34.13
N GLN A 503 -26.29 -26.78 -33.22
CA GLN A 503 -27.16 -27.90 -33.56
C GLN A 503 -28.51 -27.43 -34.14
N ARG A 504 -29.09 -26.35 -33.60
CA ARG A 504 -30.36 -25.77 -34.10
C ARG A 504 -30.20 -25.06 -35.43
N VAL A 505 -29.09 -24.37 -35.67
CA VAL A 505 -28.76 -23.80 -36.99
C VAL A 505 -28.61 -24.93 -38.01
N GLY A 506 -27.92 -26.03 -37.67
CA GLY A 506 -27.75 -27.18 -38.56
C GLY A 506 -29.05 -27.89 -38.98
N GLN A 507 -30.11 -27.77 -38.18
CA GLN A 507 -31.45 -28.27 -38.54
C GLN A 507 -32.15 -27.41 -39.60
N SER A 508 -31.73 -26.15 -39.76
CA SER A 508 -32.34 -25.21 -40.72
C SER A 508 -31.44 -24.96 -41.94
N SER A 509 -30.12 -24.87 -41.76
CA SER A 509 -29.13 -24.81 -42.84
C SER A 509 -27.83 -25.52 -42.45
N ALA A 510 -27.54 -26.63 -43.13
CA ALA A 510 -26.36 -27.45 -42.85
C ALA A 510 -25.04 -26.75 -43.25
N GLN A 511 -25.04 -25.98 -44.34
CA GLN A 511 -23.84 -25.29 -44.83
C GLN A 511 -23.40 -24.17 -43.90
N LEU A 512 -24.34 -23.41 -43.34
CA LEU A 512 -24.02 -22.32 -42.41
C LEU A 512 -23.44 -22.87 -41.10
N ALA A 513 -24.01 -23.94 -40.55
CA ALA A 513 -23.49 -24.59 -39.36
C ALA A 513 -22.06 -25.13 -39.55
N GLU A 514 -21.76 -25.71 -40.71
CA GLU A 514 -20.42 -26.21 -41.01
C GLU A 514 -19.39 -25.06 -41.12
N ARG A 515 -19.76 -23.94 -41.76
CA ARG A 515 -18.88 -22.76 -41.86
C ARG A 515 -18.59 -22.15 -40.49
N LEU A 516 -19.59 -22.03 -39.64
CA LEU A 516 -19.46 -21.50 -38.28
C LEU A 516 -18.57 -22.39 -37.40
N SER A 517 -18.70 -23.71 -37.53
CA SER A 517 -17.87 -24.69 -36.83
C SER A 517 -16.40 -24.65 -37.26
N ARG A 518 -16.14 -24.56 -38.59
CA ARG A 518 -14.76 -24.52 -39.12
C ARG A 518 -14.01 -23.21 -38.81
N ARG A 519 -14.70 -22.07 -38.75
CA ARG A 519 -14.06 -20.76 -38.54
C ARG A 519 -13.71 -20.49 -37.07
N GLY A 520 -14.46 -21.09 -36.14
CA GLY A 520 -14.40 -20.78 -34.71
C GLY A 520 -14.99 -19.39 -34.42
N ILE A 521 -15.92 -19.30 -33.47
CA ILE A 521 -16.58 -18.04 -33.10
C ILE A 521 -16.05 -17.57 -31.75
N HIS A 522 -15.44 -16.39 -31.72
CA HIS A 522 -14.87 -15.81 -30.50
C HIS A 522 -15.71 -14.64 -29.96
N ARG A 523 -15.46 -14.29 -28.69
CA ARG A 523 -16.27 -13.45 -27.79
C ARG A 523 -16.74 -12.06 -28.28
N SER A 524 -16.22 -11.54 -29.39
CA SER A 524 -16.64 -10.24 -29.95
C SER A 524 -17.94 -10.32 -30.77
N GLU A 525 -18.51 -11.51 -30.97
CA GLU A 525 -19.65 -11.73 -31.88
C GLU A 525 -20.98 -12.05 -31.17
N ARG A 526 -21.25 -11.46 -29.98
CA ARG A 526 -22.54 -11.65 -29.28
C ARG A 526 -23.74 -11.25 -30.13
N ALA A 527 -23.57 -10.19 -30.94
CA ALA A 527 -24.56 -9.76 -31.92
C ALA A 527 -24.88 -10.82 -32.99
N LEU A 528 -23.92 -11.69 -33.35
CA LEU A 528 -24.16 -12.78 -34.30
C LEU A 528 -24.98 -13.90 -33.66
N ALA A 529 -24.69 -14.25 -32.40
CA ALA A 529 -25.45 -15.26 -31.66
C ALA A 529 -26.91 -14.79 -31.45
N ASP A 530 -27.11 -13.55 -31.02
CA ASP A 530 -28.43 -12.96 -30.83
C ASP A 530 -29.21 -12.87 -32.17
N PHE A 531 -28.53 -12.50 -33.25
CA PHE A 531 -29.10 -12.49 -34.60
C PHE A 531 -29.56 -13.88 -35.05
N LEU A 532 -28.72 -14.92 -34.86
CA LEU A 532 -29.06 -16.30 -35.24
C LEU A 532 -30.22 -16.84 -34.39
N GLU A 533 -30.29 -16.50 -33.11
CA GLU A 533 -31.43 -16.88 -32.26
C GLU A 533 -32.73 -16.21 -32.70
N LEU A 534 -32.70 -14.91 -33.03
CA LEU A 534 -33.85 -14.18 -33.59
C LEU A 534 -34.29 -14.76 -34.94
N ALA A 535 -33.34 -15.05 -35.83
CA ALA A 535 -33.63 -15.60 -37.15
C ALA A 535 -34.29 -16.99 -37.08
N LEU A 536 -33.99 -17.80 -36.06
CA LEU A 536 -34.58 -19.13 -35.87
C LEU A 536 -36.00 -19.11 -35.27
N GLN A 537 -36.45 -17.99 -34.70
CA GLN A 537 -37.76 -17.84 -34.07
C GLN A 537 -38.90 -17.51 -35.06
N GLY A 538 -38.59 -16.93 -36.22
CA GLY A 538 -39.57 -16.60 -37.26
C GLY A 538 -39.69 -17.66 -38.37
N PRO A 539 -40.90 -18.01 -38.83
CA PRO A 539 -41.07 -18.92 -39.97
C PRO A 539 -40.57 -18.32 -41.30
N ALA A 540 -40.60 -16.99 -41.45
CA ALA A 540 -40.12 -16.29 -42.66
C ALA A 540 -38.59 -16.14 -42.71
N SER A 541 -37.90 -16.20 -41.56
CA SER A 541 -36.45 -15.94 -41.45
C SER A 541 -35.58 -17.20 -41.62
N ARG A 542 -36.17 -18.40 -41.54
CA ARG A 542 -35.44 -19.66 -41.78
C ARG A 542 -35.04 -19.85 -43.24
N ALA A 543 -35.84 -19.35 -44.18
CA ALA A 543 -35.55 -19.43 -45.62
C ALA A 543 -34.44 -18.46 -46.08
N ALA A 544 -34.09 -17.47 -45.24
CA ALA A 544 -33.02 -16.51 -45.52
C ALA A 544 -31.64 -16.95 -44.97
N LEU A 545 -31.56 -18.14 -44.36
CA LEU A 545 -30.33 -18.70 -43.77
C LEU A 545 -29.62 -19.71 -44.68
N ASP A 546 -30.29 -20.18 -45.75
CA ASP A 546 -29.68 -20.89 -46.90
C ASP A 546 -29.18 -19.89 -47.94
#